data_AF-A0A7D9K4M7-F1
#
_entry.id   AF-A0A7D9K4M7-F1
#
_cell.length_a   1.000
_cell.length_b   1.000
_cell.length_c   1.000
_cell.angle_alpha   90.00
_cell.angle_beta   90.00
_cell.angle_gamma   90.00
#
_symmetry.space_group_name_H-M   'P 1'
#
loop_
_entity.id
_entity.type
_entity.pdbx_description
1 polymer ?
#
loop_
_entity_poly.entity_id
_entity_poly.type
_entity_poly.pdbx_seq_one_letter_code
_entity_poly.pdbx_strand_id
1 'polypeptide(L)'
;MAVEPEQAEAPNVETNTKLSLSLFRRPDKFKIGEDFDLFIKKCNLYFEAVELEDVKKRRFALLFNLSEDAFRLAEPVEFGEGENAYKDWIGKLKSLFERNQTATEKRYNFRRREQEPGESVDSYAVSLREAGARRGFHGDEYSSRLVDQFILGLRDKATQNKLLQEPPNSLDSMPC
;
A
#
# COMPACT_ATOMS: atom_id res chain seq x y z
N MET A 1 -1.13 40.63 -57.57
CA MET A 1 -1.83 39.75 -56.60
C MET A 1 -1.26 38.36 -56.72
N ALA A 2 -0.39 37.97 -55.79
CA ALA A 2 0.01 36.60 -55.57
C ALA A 2 0.07 36.45 -54.05
N VAL A 3 -0.85 35.67 -53.49
CA VAL A 3 -0.93 35.38 -52.05
C VAL A 3 -0.12 34.12 -51.85
N GLU A 4 0.97 34.23 -51.08
CA GLU A 4 1.78 33.08 -50.65
C GLU A 4 0.95 32.19 -49.69
N PRO A 5 1.08 30.85 -49.74
CA PRO A 5 0.34 29.98 -48.85
C PRO A 5 0.98 29.99 -47.46
N GLU A 6 0.16 30.36 -46.49
CA GLU A 6 0.38 30.27 -45.05
C GLU A 6 0.75 28.82 -44.67
N GLN A 7 2.00 28.63 -44.21
CA GLN A 7 2.45 27.36 -43.67
C GLN A 7 1.79 27.15 -42.30
N ALA A 8 0.83 26.23 -42.23
CA ALA A 8 0.27 25.77 -40.97
C ALA A 8 1.34 24.98 -40.19
N GLU A 9 1.89 25.63 -39.16
CA GLU A 9 2.79 25.02 -38.18
C GLU A 9 2.02 23.93 -37.42
N ALA A 10 2.44 22.67 -37.58
CA ALA A 10 1.82 21.54 -36.89
C ALA A 10 2.02 21.67 -35.37
N PRO A 11 0.99 21.39 -34.54
CA PRO A 11 1.10 21.55 -33.11
C PRO A 11 2.12 20.56 -32.54
N ASN A 12 3.06 21.10 -31.77
CA ASN A 12 4.14 20.43 -31.07
C ASN A 12 3.65 19.26 -30.20
N VAL A 13 3.80 18.04 -30.71
CA VAL A 13 3.36 16.79 -30.08
C VAL A 13 4.19 16.45 -28.83
N GLU A 14 5.45 16.90 -28.75
CA GLU A 14 6.37 16.53 -27.66
C GLU A 14 6.05 17.21 -26.31
N THR A 15 5.39 18.37 -26.32
CA THR A 15 5.05 19.09 -25.08
C THR A 15 3.86 18.49 -24.33
N ASN A 16 2.93 17.81 -25.01
CA ASN A 16 1.75 17.21 -24.38
C ASN A 16 2.06 15.90 -23.64
N THR A 17 3.05 15.13 -24.09
CA THR A 17 3.44 13.86 -23.45
C THR A 17 4.22 14.06 -22.15
N LYS A 18 4.96 15.18 -22.03
CA LYS A 18 5.70 15.53 -20.79
C LYS A 18 4.78 16.03 -19.69
N LEU A 19 3.69 16.71 -20.05
CA LEU A 19 2.68 17.16 -19.08
C LEU A 19 1.90 15.97 -18.48
N SER A 20 1.60 14.94 -19.28
CA SER A 20 0.75 13.81 -18.88
C SER A 20 1.36 12.88 -17.81
N LEU A 21 2.68 12.64 -17.82
CA LEU A 21 3.33 11.77 -16.84
C LEU A 21 3.41 12.39 -15.44
N SER A 22 3.39 13.72 -15.34
CA SER A 22 3.45 14.44 -14.06
C SER A 22 2.18 14.33 -13.22
N LEU A 23 1.05 13.96 -13.84
CA LEU A 23 -0.22 13.72 -13.13
C LEU A 23 -0.21 12.42 -12.32
N PHE A 24 0.55 11.41 -12.75
CA PHE A 24 0.56 10.11 -12.09
C PHE A 24 1.58 10.10 -10.96
N ARG A 25 1.08 10.16 -9.73
CA ARG A 25 1.93 10.12 -8.55
C ARG A 25 2.68 8.79 -8.48
N ARG A 26 4.01 8.88 -8.49
CA ARG A 26 4.88 7.74 -8.24
C ARG A 26 4.58 7.14 -6.85
N PRO A 27 4.54 5.80 -6.71
CA PRO A 27 4.38 5.17 -5.40
C PRO A 27 5.45 5.64 -4.42
N ASP A 28 5.06 5.82 -3.16
CA ASP A 28 6.02 6.06 -2.08
C ASP A 28 6.93 4.83 -1.90
N LYS A 29 8.15 5.03 -1.39
CA LYS A 29 9.10 3.94 -1.23
C LYS A 29 8.61 2.92 -0.21
N PHE A 30 8.57 1.64 -0.60
CA PHE A 30 8.24 0.54 0.32
C PHE A 30 9.31 0.36 1.38
N LYS A 31 8.89 0.23 2.63
CA LYS A 31 9.75 -0.15 3.76
C LYS A 31 9.38 -1.53 4.27
N ILE A 32 10.38 -2.29 4.71
CA ILE A 32 10.15 -3.56 5.40
C ILE A 32 9.21 -3.30 6.59
N GLY A 33 8.19 -4.15 6.75
CA GLY A 33 7.16 -3.95 7.77
C GLY A 33 5.84 -3.40 7.21
N GLU A 34 5.87 -2.72 6.06
CA GLU A 34 4.67 -2.18 5.40
C GLU A 34 3.85 -3.26 4.70
N ASP A 35 2.66 -2.85 4.23
CA ASP A 35 1.79 -3.70 3.43
C ASP A 35 2.32 -3.82 2.00
N PHE A 36 3.02 -4.93 1.74
CA PHE A 36 3.62 -5.19 0.44
C PHE A 36 2.55 -5.36 -0.65
N ASP A 37 1.39 -5.96 -0.36
CA ASP A 37 0.32 -6.12 -1.36
C ASP A 37 -0.25 -4.77 -1.80
N LEU A 38 -0.48 -3.86 -0.84
CA LEU A 38 -0.94 -2.50 -1.13
C LEU A 38 0.10 -1.72 -1.94
N PHE A 39 1.39 -1.86 -1.60
CA PHE A 39 2.48 -1.26 -2.36
C PHE A 39 2.51 -1.76 -3.81
N ILE A 40 2.41 -3.08 -4.04
CA ILE A 40 2.38 -3.67 -5.39
C ILE A 40 1.17 -3.20 -6.17
N LYS A 41 -0.02 -3.12 -5.55
CA LYS A 41 -1.22 -2.57 -6.20
C LYS A 41 -1.00 -1.15 -6.69
N LYS A 42 -0.44 -0.27 -5.84
CA LYS A 42 -0.11 1.11 -6.22
C LYS A 42 0.93 1.16 -7.35
N CYS A 43 1.94 0.30 -7.33
CA CYS A 43 2.94 0.21 -8.39
C CYS A 43 2.32 -0.22 -9.72
N ASN A 44 1.46 -1.23 -9.73
CA ASN A 44 0.83 -1.71 -10.96
C ASN A 44 -0.09 -0.65 -11.58
N LEU A 45 -0.88 0.05 -10.76
CA LEU A 45 -1.68 1.19 -11.24
C LEU A 45 -0.81 2.28 -11.87
N TYR A 46 0.33 2.59 -11.25
CA TYR A 46 1.29 3.53 -11.83
C TYR A 46 1.89 3.01 -13.15
N PHE A 47 2.28 1.73 -13.22
CA PHE A 47 2.82 1.12 -14.44
C PHE A 47 1.81 1.10 -15.58
N GLU A 48 0.54 0.83 -15.29
CA GLU A 48 -0.56 0.92 -16.27
C GLU A 48 -0.73 2.35 -16.77
N ALA A 49 -0.72 3.34 -15.87
CA ALA A 49 -0.87 4.74 -16.23
C ALA A 49 0.27 5.30 -17.10
N VAL A 50 1.48 4.75 -16.96
CA VAL A 50 2.64 5.12 -17.78
C VAL A 50 2.90 4.16 -18.94
N GLU A 51 1.95 3.27 -19.24
CA GLU A 51 2.04 2.27 -20.32
C GLU A 51 3.33 1.42 -20.28
N LEU A 52 3.80 1.12 -19.06
CA LEU A 52 5.00 0.32 -18.86
C LEU A 52 4.64 -1.16 -18.94
N GLU A 53 4.75 -1.76 -20.12
CA GLU A 53 4.39 -3.18 -20.33
C GLU A 53 5.56 -4.15 -20.11
N ASP A 54 6.79 -3.72 -20.39
CA ASP A 54 7.98 -4.56 -20.31
C ASP A 54 8.24 -5.05 -18.88
N VAL A 55 8.23 -6.37 -18.69
CA VAL A 55 8.39 -7.04 -17.39
C VAL A 55 9.73 -6.77 -16.72
N LYS A 56 10.82 -6.61 -17.49
CA LYS A 56 12.15 -6.28 -16.95
C LYS A 56 12.19 -4.83 -16.51
N LYS A 57 11.58 -3.91 -17.27
CA LYS A 57 11.47 -2.50 -16.86
C LYS A 57 10.58 -2.35 -15.63
N ARG A 58 9.47 -3.10 -15.51
CA ARG A 58 8.64 -3.15 -14.29
C ARG A 58 9.45 -3.59 -13.08
N ARG A 59 10.27 -4.65 -13.22
CA ARG A 59 11.19 -5.10 -12.16
C ARG A 59 12.11 -3.97 -11.70
N PHE A 60 12.80 -3.30 -12.62
CA PHE A 60 13.70 -2.19 -12.27
C PHE A 60 12.94 -1.03 -11.62
N ALA A 61 11.81 -0.63 -12.18
CA ALA A 61 10.99 0.45 -11.64
C ALA A 61 10.54 0.14 -10.20
N LEU A 62 10.17 -1.11 -9.91
CA LEU A 62 9.83 -1.54 -8.56
C LEU A 62 11.04 -1.50 -7.62
N LEU A 63 12.19 -2.04 -8.04
CA LEU A 63 13.42 -2.01 -7.24
C LEU A 63 13.81 -0.58 -6.83
N PHE A 64 13.68 0.41 -7.74
CA PHE A 64 13.94 1.82 -7.41
C PHE A 64 12.91 2.46 -6.47
N ASN A 65 11.75 1.82 -6.28
CA ASN A 65 10.71 2.22 -5.33
C ASN A 65 10.78 1.44 -4.01
N LEU A 66 11.88 0.73 -3.74
CA LEU A 66 12.15 0.14 -2.43
C LEU A 66 12.99 1.10 -1.57
N SER A 67 12.86 0.98 -0.24
CA SER A 67 13.84 1.52 0.69
C SER A 67 15.18 0.81 0.50
N GLU A 68 16.26 1.40 1.04
CA GLU A 68 17.60 0.82 0.89
C GLU A 68 17.69 -0.61 1.47
N ASP A 69 17.10 -0.86 2.64
CA ASP A 69 17.08 -2.18 3.25
C ASP A 69 16.24 -3.18 2.44
N ALA A 70 15.07 -2.75 1.96
CA ALA A 70 14.22 -3.60 1.12
C ALA A 70 14.89 -3.93 -0.22
N PHE A 71 15.60 -2.96 -0.82
CA PHE A 71 16.37 -3.14 -2.05
C PHE A 71 17.48 -4.18 -1.88
N ARG A 72 18.30 -4.07 -0.82
CA ARG A 72 19.40 -5.01 -0.54
C ARG A 72 18.94 -6.47 -0.43
N LEU A 73 17.70 -6.68 0.02
CA LEU A 73 17.10 -8.01 0.11
C LEU A 73 16.47 -8.48 -1.21
N ALA A 74 15.85 -7.56 -1.96
CA ALA A 74 15.13 -7.89 -3.19
C ALA A 74 16.03 -8.05 -4.42
N GLU A 75 17.11 -7.28 -4.52
CA GLU A 75 17.99 -7.25 -5.69
C GLU A 75 18.61 -8.62 -6.02
N PRO A 76 19.09 -9.41 -5.04
CA PRO A 76 19.64 -10.75 -5.28
C PRO A 76 18.58 -11.81 -5.65
N VAL A 77 17.28 -11.50 -5.51
CA VAL A 77 16.22 -12.47 -5.79
C VAL A 77 16.13 -12.70 -7.29
N GLU A 78 16.34 -13.97 -7.67
CA GLU A 78 16.34 -14.42 -9.07
C GLU A 78 15.05 -14.04 -9.80
N PHE A 79 15.24 -13.35 -10.92
CA PHE A 79 14.18 -12.96 -11.86
C PHE A 79 14.19 -13.92 -13.05
N GLY A 80 13.07 -14.60 -13.27
CA GLY A 80 12.92 -15.58 -14.35
C GLY A 80 12.68 -14.94 -15.72
N GLU A 81 12.29 -15.79 -16.66
CA GLU A 81 11.94 -15.40 -18.03
C GLU A 81 10.47 -15.72 -18.34
N GLY A 82 9.93 -15.08 -19.39
CA GLY A 82 8.55 -15.27 -19.83
C GLY A 82 7.55 -14.30 -19.18
N GLU A 83 6.29 -14.44 -19.57
CA GLU A 83 5.20 -13.52 -19.21
C GLU A 83 4.88 -13.52 -17.70
N ASN A 84 5.06 -14.66 -17.04
CA ASN A 84 4.80 -14.81 -15.60
C ASN A 84 5.98 -14.38 -14.71
N ALA A 85 7.15 -14.07 -15.28
CA ALA A 85 8.38 -13.80 -14.52
C ALA A 85 8.19 -12.69 -13.48
N TYR A 86 7.47 -11.62 -13.84
CA TYR A 86 7.19 -10.53 -12.91
C TYR A 86 6.30 -10.98 -11.76
N LYS A 87 5.19 -11.68 -12.04
CA LYS A 87 4.27 -12.18 -11.03
C LYS A 87 4.94 -13.15 -10.06
N ASP A 88 5.72 -14.09 -10.59
CA ASP A 88 6.43 -15.08 -9.80
C ASP A 88 7.50 -14.43 -8.91
N TRP A 89 8.22 -13.44 -9.44
CA TRP A 89 9.18 -12.66 -8.68
C TRP A 89 8.53 -11.84 -7.56
N ILE A 90 7.37 -11.21 -7.80
CA ILE A 90 6.56 -10.57 -6.74
C ILE A 90 6.20 -11.58 -5.64
N GLY A 91 5.83 -12.81 -6.00
CA GLY A 91 5.56 -13.87 -5.03
C GLY A 91 6.77 -14.21 -4.15
N LYS A 92 7.96 -14.32 -4.75
CA LYS A 92 9.23 -14.52 -4.02
C LYS A 92 9.51 -13.35 -3.06
N LEU A 93 9.35 -12.11 -3.53
CA LEU A 93 9.54 -10.92 -2.70
C LEU A 93 8.56 -10.84 -1.54
N LYS A 94 7.28 -11.14 -1.79
CA LYS A 94 6.25 -11.18 -0.75
C LYS A 94 6.64 -12.16 0.36
N SER A 95 7.01 -13.39 0.00
CA SER A 95 7.46 -14.39 0.96
C SER A 95 8.70 -13.94 1.75
N LEU A 96 9.65 -13.28 1.07
CA LEU A 96 10.86 -12.74 1.70
C LEU A 96 10.52 -11.66 2.74
N PHE A 97 9.73 -10.65 2.36
CA PHE A 97 9.37 -9.54 3.24
C PHE A 97 8.44 -9.97 4.37
N GLU A 98 7.54 -10.92 4.14
CA GLU A 98 6.71 -11.51 5.19
C GLU A 98 7.54 -12.34 6.19
N ARG A 99 8.54 -13.10 5.73
CA ARG A 99 9.47 -13.84 6.59
C ARG A 99 10.26 -12.90 7.51
N ASN A 100 10.62 -11.73 7.01
CA ASN A 100 11.35 -10.73 7.78
C ASN A 100 10.47 -10.03 8.83
N GLN A 101 9.16 -10.23 8.80
CA GLN A 101 8.27 -9.75 9.86
C GLN A 101 8.06 -10.84 10.91
N THR A 102 8.70 -10.65 12.06
CA THR A 102 8.47 -11.55 13.21
C THR A 102 7.03 -11.43 13.71
N ALA A 103 6.49 -12.49 14.34
CA ALA A 103 5.19 -12.41 15.01
C ALA A 103 5.14 -11.27 16.05
N THR A 104 6.27 -10.98 16.70
CA THR A 104 6.40 -9.86 17.64
C THR A 104 6.26 -8.51 16.95
N GLU A 105 6.92 -8.30 15.82
CA GLU A 105 6.79 -7.06 15.04
C GLU A 105 5.36 -6.88 14.51
N LYS A 106 4.73 -7.96 14.06
CA LYS A 106 3.33 -7.95 13.64
C LYS A 106 2.40 -7.50 14.78
N ARG A 107 2.60 -8.05 15.99
CA ARG A 107 1.86 -7.62 17.19
C ARG A 107 2.17 -6.17 17.59
N TYR A 108 3.43 -5.77 17.48
CA TYR A 108 3.88 -4.41 17.80
C TYR A 108 3.19 -3.37 16.90
N ASN A 109 3.18 -3.60 15.59
CA ASN A 109 2.53 -2.70 14.63
C ASN A 109 1.02 -2.63 14.85
N PHE A 110 0.36 -3.77 15.11
CA PHE A 110 -1.07 -3.78 15.45
C PHE A 110 -1.35 -2.95 16.72
N ARG A 111 -0.55 -3.12 17.77
CA ARG A 111 -0.72 -2.40 19.05
C ARG A 111 -0.46 -0.90 18.98
N ARG A 112 0.23 -0.44 17.93
CA ARG A 112 0.53 0.98 17.69
C ARG A 112 -0.45 1.65 16.75
N ARG A 113 -1.41 0.91 16.19
CA ARG A 113 -2.42 1.49 15.33
C ARG A 113 -3.38 2.32 16.19
N GLU A 114 -3.39 3.61 15.94
CA GLU A 114 -4.27 4.62 16.54
C GLU A 114 -5.01 5.34 15.42
N GLN A 115 -6.23 5.83 15.68
CA GLN A 115 -7.02 6.57 14.69
C GLN A 115 -6.25 7.82 14.22
N GLU A 116 -6.11 7.95 12.90
CA GLU A 116 -5.36 9.04 12.27
C GLU A 116 -6.13 10.38 12.36
N PRO A 117 -5.44 11.54 12.31
CA PRO A 117 -6.13 12.83 12.24
C PRO A 117 -7.06 12.91 11.02
N GLY A 118 -8.36 13.09 11.28
CA GLY A 118 -9.38 13.16 10.22
C GLY A 118 -9.94 11.82 9.76
N GLU A 119 -9.46 10.69 10.29
CA GLU A 119 -10.04 9.36 10.05
C GLU A 119 -11.35 9.20 10.82
N SER A 120 -12.42 8.73 10.17
CA SER A 120 -13.69 8.43 10.86
C SER A 120 -13.55 7.20 11.77
N VAL A 121 -14.43 7.08 12.76
CA VAL A 121 -14.43 5.94 13.69
C VAL A 121 -14.65 4.62 12.94
N ASP A 122 -15.56 4.61 11.95
CA ASP A 122 -15.85 3.41 11.16
C ASP A 122 -14.68 3.05 10.23
N SER A 123 -14.04 4.04 9.59
CA SER A 123 -12.84 3.82 8.76
C SER A 123 -11.68 3.27 9.60
N TYR A 124 -11.58 3.74 10.84
CA TYR A 124 -10.59 3.23 11.79
C TYR A 124 -10.89 1.76 12.16
N ALA A 125 -12.15 1.42 12.47
CA ALA A 125 -12.57 0.05 12.77
C ALA A 125 -12.29 -0.91 11.60
N VAL A 126 -12.58 -0.49 10.36
CA VAL A 126 -12.26 -1.26 9.14
C VAL A 126 -10.75 -1.46 8.99
N SER A 127 -9.96 -0.37 9.06
CA SER A 127 -8.51 -0.44 8.95
C SER A 127 -7.87 -1.34 10.02
N LEU A 128 -8.40 -1.31 11.24
CA LEU A 128 -7.90 -2.12 12.34
C LEU A 128 -8.24 -3.61 12.15
N ARG A 129 -9.44 -3.93 11.63
CA ARG A 129 -9.80 -5.30 11.24
C ARG A 129 -8.88 -5.83 10.13
N GLU A 130 -8.58 -5.02 9.13
CA GLU A 130 -7.63 -5.39 8.08
C GLU A 130 -6.23 -5.66 8.65
N ALA A 131 -5.76 -4.80 9.56
CA ALA A 131 -4.48 -4.97 10.22
C ALA A 131 -4.44 -6.25 11.07
N GLY A 132 -5.51 -6.55 11.81
CA GLY A 132 -5.63 -7.77 12.61
C GLY A 132 -5.59 -9.04 11.75
N ALA A 133 -6.36 -9.06 10.65
CA ALA A 133 -6.47 -10.21 9.76
C ALA A 133 -5.15 -10.53 9.05
N ARG A 134 -4.40 -9.51 8.61
CA ARG A 134 -3.10 -9.69 7.94
C ARG A 134 -1.97 -10.12 8.89
N ARG A 135 -2.13 -9.92 10.19
CA ARG A 135 -1.04 -10.09 11.19
C ARG A 135 -1.10 -11.39 11.99
N GLY A 136 -2.01 -12.30 11.62
CA GLY A 136 -2.02 -13.68 12.11
C GLY A 136 -2.62 -13.86 13.50
N PHE A 137 -3.48 -12.95 13.93
CA PHE A 137 -4.30 -13.19 15.10
C PHE A 137 -5.50 -14.05 14.70
N HIS A 138 -5.70 -15.17 15.40
CA HIS A 138 -6.77 -16.12 15.14
C HIS A 138 -7.34 -16.65 16.47
N GLY A 139 -8.53 -17.23 16.41
CA GLY A 139 -9.20 -17.84 17.55
C GLY A 139 -9.99 -16.86 18.42
N ASP A 140 -10.48 -17.36 19.55
CA ASP A 140 -11.48 -16.67 20.38
C ASP A 140 -10.97 -15.35 20.98
N GLU A 141 -9.65 -15.18 21.14
CA GLU A 141 -9.03 -13.94 21.61
C GLU A 141 -8.88 -12.87 20.52
N TYR A 142 -9.15 -13.17 19.25
CA TYR A 142 -8.99 -12.19 18.18
C TYR A 142 -9.96 -11.02 18.34
N SER A 143 -11.23 -11.32 18.60
CA SER A 143 -12.28 -10.31 18.76
C SER A 143 -12.03 -9.43 19.98
N SER A 144 -11.63 -10.00 21.11
CA SER A 144 -11.31 -9.22 22.32
C SER A 144 -10.10 -8.31 22.09
N ARG A 145 -9.02 -8.82 21.48
CA ARG A 145 -7.83 -8.02 21.16
C ARG A 145 -8.12 -6.90 20.16
N LEU A 146 -9.02 -7.13 19.21
CA LEU A 146 -9.50 -6.09 18.30
C LEU A 146 -10.25 -4.99 19.03
N VAL A 147 -11.19 -5.35 19.91
CA VAL A 147 -11.96 -4.39 20.72
C VAL A 147 -11.03 -3.59 21.63
N ASP A 148 -10.13 -4.25 22.34
CA ASP A 148 -9.17 -3.59 23.22
C ASP A 148 -8.33 -2.56 22.45
N GLN A 149 -7.76 -2.96 21.32
CA GLN A 149 -6.94 -2.06 20.50
C GLN A 149 -7.77 -0.93 19.87
N PHE A 150 -9.00 -1.21 19.46
CA PHE A 150 -9.91 -0.20 18.93
C PHE A 150 -10.14 0.88 19.99
N ILE A 151 -10.57 0.48 21.20
CA ILE A 151 -10.81 1.41 22.30
C ILE A 151 -9.55 2.20 22.62
N LEU A 152 -8.39 1.54 22.79
CA LEU A 152 -7.12 2.19 23.14
C LEU A 152 -6.65 3.20 22.09
N GLY A 153 -6.84 2.90 20.81
CA GLY A 153 -6.41 3.76 19.71
C GLY A 153 -7.40 4.85 19.30
N LEU A 154 -8.57 4.98 19.95
CA LEU A 154 -9.50 6.08 19.69
C LEU A 154 -8.91 7.45 20.05
N ARG A 155 -9.11 8.42 19.16
CA ARG A 155 -8.70 9.81 19.40
C ARG A 155 -9.63 10.50 20.39
N ASP A 156 -10.94 10.31 20.25
CA ASP A 156 -11.91 10.92 21.15
C ASP A 156 -11.87 10.25 22.52
N LYS A 157 -11.29 10.97 23.49
CA LYS A 157 -11.12 10.50 24.86
C LYS A 157 -12.43 10.38 25.61
N ALA A 158 -13.45 11.15 25.25
CA ALA A 158 -14.77 11.01 25.87
C ALA A 158 -15.43 9.69 25.45
N THR A 159 -15.44 9.37 24.15
CA THR A 159 -15.94 8.09 23.65
C THR A 159 -15.09 6.91 24.14
N GLN A 160 -13.76 7.04 24.14
CA GLN A 160 -12.86 6.04 24.70
C GLN A 160 -13.22 5.69 26.16
N ASN A 161 -13.40 6.70 27.02
CA ASN A 161 -13.74 6.46 28.43
C ASN A 161 -15.09 5.75 28.61
N LYS A 162 -16.08 6.06 27.77
CA LYS A 162 -17.37 5.36 27.78
C LYS A 162 -17.21 3.89 27.39
N LEU A 163 -16.47 3.61 26.32
CA LEU A 163 -16.25 2.24 25.85
C LEU A 163 -15.34 1.43 26.79
N LEU A 164 -14.48 2.07 27.58
CA LEU A 164 -13.74 1.38 28.65
C LEU A 164 -14.64 0.92 29.80
N GLN A 165 -15.77 1.58 30.03
CA GLN A 165 -16.76 1.18 31.03
C GLN A 165 -17.72 0.12 30.49
N GLU A 166 -18.13 0.28 29.23
CA GLU A 166 -19.08 -0.60 28.55
C GLU A 166 -18.51 -1.02 27.18
N PRO A 167 -17.57 -2.00 27.15
CA PRO A 167 -16.94 -2.42 25.91
C PRO A 167 -17.91 -3.26 25.06
N PRO A 168 -17.86 -3.12 23.72
CA PRO A 168 -18.65 -3.97 22.83
C PRO A 168 -18.08 -5.39 22.78
N ASN A 169 -18.95 -6.38 22.57
CA ASN A 169 -18.52 -7.78 22.48
C ASN A 169 -17.73 -8.10 21.19
N SER A 170 -17.94 -7.31 20.12
CA SER A 170 -17.15 -7.38 18.89
C SER A 170 -17.21 -6.06 18.12
N LEU A 171 -16.33 -5.88 17.14
CA LEU A 171 -16.37 -4.74 16.21
C LEU A 171 -17.27 -4.97 14.99
N ASP A 172 -17.86 -6.17 14.84
CA ASP A 172 -18.69 -6.51 13.67
C ASP A 172 -20.07 -5.85 13.72
N SER A 173 -20.46 -5.36 14.91
CA SER A 173 -21.68 -4.60 15.14
C SER A 173 -21.56 -3.11 14.80
N MET A 174 -20.38 -2.61 14.41
CA MET A 174 -20.20 -1.22 14.01
C MET A 174 -20.63 -1.02 12.54
N PRO A 175 -21.49 -0.02 12.25
CA PRO A 175 -21.95 0.23 10.89
C PRO A 175 -20.79 0.59 9.96
N CYS A 176 -20.89 0.14 8.70
CA CYS A 176 -19.96 0.52 7.63
C CYS A 176 -20.25 1.93 7.10
#